data_AF-A0AAW3HX86-F1
#
_entry.id   AF-A0AAW3HX86-F1
#
_cell.length_a   1.000
_cell.length_b   1.000
_cell.length_c   1.000
_cell.angle_alpha   90.00
_cell.angle_beta   90.00
_cell.angle_gamma   90.00
#
_symmetry.space_group_name_H-M   'P 1'
#
loop_
_entity.id
_entity.type
_entity.pdbx_description
1 polymer ?
#
loop_
_entity_poly.entity_id
_entity_poly.type
_entity_poly.pdbx_seq_one_letter_code
_entity_poly.pdbx_strand_id
1 'polypeptide(L)'
;MPTLANARYPKPTSWDEFEDICLSSFKTRWKNPNLQRHGRQGQAQLGVDIYGDDNLSRLVGVQCKNTIHSISRALVAAEITEAEKFKPALQSLFIATTADTDKTLQAHVRTLSVARAAARKFTVDIVFWDAIEHDLSGDRGEVAKHYQQFFHPSPVPTPTPLVSSSISLHRARDIQNLTRLLSIIDIDATHHYLQYAPKYVDIKFLDHTRPIASAMGSNTFGLYDAQLKIHLSEWIDQWMHLAGLIRSTQAYDLIPGGSTLRFKMPGDYIWDPAEQEQYDLIEDADKEFFRLQQVFCDLVRGNYPEIDLSQTSLAARKIY
;
A
#
# COMPACT_ATOMS: atom_id res chain seq x y z
N MET A 1 -7.72 -3.57 27.56
CA MET A 1 -6.83 -2.95 26.55
C MET A 1 -5.39 -3.28 26.93
N PRO A 2 -4.49 -3.53 25.96
CA PRO A 2 -3.05 -3.57 26.26
C PRO A 2 -2.67 -2.25 26.94
N THR A 3 -1.83 -2.31 27.97
CA THR A 3 -1.13 -1.13 28.47
C THR A 3 -0.21 -0.58 27.38
N LEU A 4 0.24 0.68 27.48
CA LEU A 4 1.21 1.24 26.51
C LEU A 4 2.43 0.34 26.33
N ALA A 5 2.91 -0.24 27.42
CA ALA A 5 4.02 -1.20 27.43
C ALA A 5 3.74 -2.52 26.67
N ASN A 6 2.47 -2.87 26.45
CA ASN A 6 2.04 -4.08 25.74
C ASN A 6 1.44 -3.77 24.35
N ALA A 7 1.44 -2.49 23.93
CA ALA A 7 0.97 -2.09 22.61
C ALA A 7 2.05 -2.40 21.56
N ARG A 8 1.60 -2.79 20.36
CA ARG A 8 2.45 -2.88 19.17
C ARG A 8 2.20 -1.64 18.32
N TYR A 9 3.25 -0.86 18.10
CA TYR A 9 3.20 0.34 17.29
C TYR A 9 3.56 0.00 15.84
N PRO A 10 2.83 0.57 14.86
CA PRO A 10 3.13 0.31 13.46
C PRO A 10 4.53 0.84 13.10
N LYS A 11 5.31 0.05 12.34
CA LYS A 11 6.62 0.47 11.83
C LYS A 11 6.45 1.64 10.84
N PRO A 12 7.28 2.70 10.93
CA PRO A 12 7.20 3.85 10.03
C PRO A 12 7.56 3.47 8.59
N THR A 13 6.92 4.11 7.63
CA THR A 13 7.14 3.86 6.19
C THR A 13 8.22 4.78 5.61
N SER A 14 8.47 5.93 6.25
CA SER A 14 9.49 6.88 5.82
C SER A 14 10.74 6.83 6.70
N TRP A 15 11.88 7.26 6.14
CA TRP A 15 13.15 7.36 6.86
C TRP A 15 13.12 8.49 7.89
N ASP A 16 12.52 9.63 7.53
CA ASP A 16 12.42 10.82 8.40
C ASP A 16 11.57 10.56 9.64
N GLU A 17 10.41 9.91 9.47
CA GLU A 17 9.56 9.49 10.59
C GLU A 17 10.26 8.49 11.51
N PHE A 18 11.04 7.56 10.96
CA PHE A 18 11.79 6.61 11.77
C PHE A 18 12.88 7.27 12.61
N GLU A 19 13.61 8.24 12.06
CA GLU A 19 14.59 9.03 12.82
C GLU A 19 13.91 9.80 13.95
N ASP A 20 12.76 10.42 13.69
CA ASP A 20 12.00 11.18 14.69
C ASP A 20 11.46 10.28 15.81
N ILE A 21 10.99 9.06 15.50
CA ILE A 21 10.58 8.05 16.49
C ILE A 21 11.79 7.60 17.31
N CYS A 22 12.93 7.32 16.66
CA CYS A 22 14.15 6.94 17.35
C CYS A 22 14.60 8.05 18.31
N LEU A 23 14.57 9.31 17.89
CA LEU A 23 14.92 10.44 18.75
C LEU A 23 14.09 10.43 20.03
N SER A 24 12.77 10.32 19.91
CA SER A 24 11.88 10.27 21.07
C SER A 24 12.12 9.04 21.94
N SER A 25 12.29 7.87 21.34
CA SER A 25 12.58 6.61 22.03
C SER A 25 13.86 6.71 22.87
N PHE A 26 14.96 7.23 22.30
CA PHE A 26 16.23 7.40 23.02
C PHE A 26 16.18 8.52 24.07
N LYS A 27 15.43 9.61 23.83
CA LYS A 27 15.16 10.63 24.86
C LYS A 27 14.47 10.01 26.08
N THR A 28 13.48 9.14 25.86
CA THR A 28 12.81 8.41 26.94
C THR A 28 13.74 7.43 27.63
N ARG A 29 14.48 6.61 26.87
CA ARG A 29 15.44 5.62 27.40
C ARG A 29 16.46 6.25 28.34
N TRP A 30 17.04 7.38 27.94
CA TRP A 30 18.09 8.04 28.72
C TRP A 30 17.59 9.15 29.63
N LYS A 31 16.29 9.45 29.61
CA LYS A 31 15.69 10.60 30.32
C LYS A 31 16.44 11.91 30.05
N ASN A 32 16.91 12.06 28.81
CA ASN A 32 17.69 13.22 28.38
C ASN A 32 16.96 13.93 27.24
N PRO A 33 16.37 15.12 27.46
CA PRO A 33 15.68 15.85 26.40
C PRO A 33 16.62 16.48 25.36
N ASN A 34 17.94 16.51 25.63
CA ASN A 34 18.92 17.25 24.83
C ASN A 34 19.49 16.47 23.64
N LEU A 35 19.00 15.26 23.34
CA LEU A 35 19.36 14.58 22.09
C LEU A 35 18.86 15.39 20.90
N GLN A 36 19.64 15.39 19.82
CA GLN A 36 19.38 16.16 18.61
C GLN A 36 19.63 15.33 17.36
N ARG A 37 18.87 15.61 16.30
CA ARG A 37 19.17 15.12 14.96
C ARG A 37 20.42 15.81 14.42
N HIS A 38 21.25 15.06 13.72
CA HIS A 38 22.52 15.52 13.18
C HIS A 38 22.36 15.94 11.71
N GLY A 39 22.30 17.24 11.48
CA GLY A 39 22.18 17.80 10.12
C GLY A 39 20.82 17.56 9.47
N ARG A 40 20.67 18.02 8.21
CA ARG A 40 19.47 17.81 7.39
C ARG A 40 19.71 16.70 6.36
N GLN A 41 18.62 16.16 5.80
CA GLN A 41 18.69 15.21 4.68
C GLN A 41 19.50 15.80 3.52
N GLY A 42 20.50 15.07 3.03
CA GLY A 42 21.42 15.51 1.97
C GLY A 42 22.74 16.12 2.46
N GLN A 43 22.93 16.33 3.77
CA GLN A 43 24.24 16.61 4.34
C GLN A 43 24.99 15.32 4.66
N ALA A 44 26.32 15.33 4.63
CA ALA A 44 27.12 14.20 5.08
C ALA A 44 26.99 14.06 6.61
N GLN A 45 26.18 13.12 7.08
CA GLN A 45 25.90 12.92 8.51
C GLN A 45 26.91 11.98 9.19
N LEU A 46 27.95 11.53 8.46
CA LEU A 46 29.06 10.72 8.98
C LEU A 46 28.61 9.47 9.76
N GLY A 47 27.53 8.81 9.34
CA GLY A 47 27.03 7.61 10.00
C GLY A 47 26.43 7.85 11.39
N VAL A 48 25.98 9.08 11.67
CA VAL A 48 25.28 9.45 12.92
C VAL A 48 24.10 10.35 12.56
N ASP A 49 22.88 9.87 12.75
CA ASP A 49 21.64 10.62 12.46
C ASP A 49 21.13 11.35 13.71
N ILE A 50 21.41 10.83 14.91
CA ILE A 50 21.09 11.45 16.21
C ILE A 50 22.32 11.42 17.10
N TYR A 51 22.55 12.48 17.87
CA TYR A 51 23.64 12.51 18.85
C TYR A 51 23.24 13.27 20.12
N GLY A 52 24.02 13.06 21.17
CA GLY A 52 23.87 13.72 22.46
C GLY A 52 24.52 12.92 23.56
N ASP A 53 24.20 13.24 24.81
CA ASP A 53 24.69 12.49 25.95
C ASP A 53 23.67 11.40 26.36
N ASP A 54 24.16 10.22 26.76
CA ASP A 54 23.32 9.24 27.44
C ASP A 54 23.11 9.60 28.92
N ASN A 55 22.40 8.74 29.66
CA ASN A 55 22.16 8.92 31.10
C ASN A 55 23.42 8.80 31.98
N LEU A 56 24.57 8.45 31.40
CA LEU A 56 25.87 8.39 32.05
C LEU A 56 26.79 9.55 31.60
N SER A 57 26.24 10.56 30.92
CA SER A 57 26.98 11.71 30.37
C SER A 57 28.06 11.30 29.36
N ARG A 58 27.84 10.20 28.66
CA ARG A 58 28.71 9.76 27.56
C ARG A 58 28.16 10.31 26.26
N LEU A 59 29.02 10.90 25.44
CA LEU A 59 28.66 11.29 24.09
C LEU A 59 28.35 10.04 23.26
N VAL A 60 27.13 9.94 22.76
CA VAL A 60 26.62 8.82 21.98
C VAL A 60 26.07 9.27 20.64
N GLY A 61 26.17 8.39 19.65
CA GLY A 61 25.55 8.55 18.35
C GLY A 61 24.55 7.43 18.09
N VAL A 62 23.51 7.71 17.31
CA VAL A 62 22.54 6.73 16.82
C VAL A 62 22.49 6.82 15.30
N GLN A 63 22.64 5.67 14.64
CA GLN A 63 22.37 5.51 13.23
C GLN A 63 21.04 4.76 13.06
N CYS A 64 20.09 5.37 12.38
CA CYS A 64 18.78 4.83 12.08
C CYS A 64 18.80 4.12 10.71
N LYS A 65 18.35 2.86 10.67
CA LYS A 65 18.12 2.07 9.45
C LYS A 65 16.69 1.56 9.35
N ASN A 66 15.88 2.18 8.49
CA ASN A 66 14.55 1.69 8.16
C ASN A 66 14.63 0.51 7.17
N THR A 67 14.89 -0.69 7.68
CA THR A 67 15.07 -1.92 6.90
C THR A 67 14.00 -2.95 7.28
N ILE A 68 13.09 -3.25 6.34
CA ILE A 68 11.92 -4.09 6.59
C ILE A 68 12.28 -5.56 6.91
N HIS A 69 13.39 -6.08 6.39
CA HIS A 69 13.67 -7.52 6.41
C HIS A 69 14.83 -7.96 7.31
N SER A 70 16.00 -7.32 7.22
CA SER A 70 17.16 -7.63 8.08
C SER A 70 18.26 -6.60 7.93
N ILE A 71 19.19 -6.59 8.87
CA ILE A 71 20.40 -5.76 8.84
C ILE A 71 21.63 -6.69 8.82
N SER A 72 22.60 -6.42 7.94
CA SER A 72 23.74 -7.31 7.74
C SER A 72 24.94 -6.91 8.62
N ARG A 73 25.82 -7.86 8.91
CA ARG A 73 27.10 -7.59 9.61
C ARG A 73 27.98 -6.61 8.84
N ALA A 74 27.95 -6.69 7.50
CA ALA A 74 28.68 -5.78 6.63
C ALA A 74 28.17 -4.35 6.74
N LEU A 75 26.84 -4.17 6.82
CA LEU A 75 26.25 -2.85 7.07
C LEU A 75 26.70 -2.31 8.41
N VAL A 76 26.60 -3.10 9.48
CA VAL A 76 27.09 -2.69 10.82
C VAL A 76 28.54 -2.22 10.78
N ALA A 77 29.42 -2.97 10.11
CA ALA A 77 30.82 -2.58 9.95
C ALA A 77 30.98 -1.25 9.18
N ALA A 78 30.20 -1.06 8.11
CA ALA A 78 30.23 0.18 7.32
C ALA A 78 29.79 1.40 8.13
N GLU A 79 28.70 1.30 8.90
CA GLU A 79 28.23 2.40 9.75
C GLU A 79 29.25 2.76 10.83
N ILE A 80 29.93 1.76 11.41
CA ILE A 80 31.02 1.99 12.36
C ILE A 80 32.16 2.79 11.72
N THR A 81 32.58 2.42 10.49
CA THR A 81 33.65 3.12 9.78
C THR A 81 33.29 4.57 9.49
N GLU A 82 32.03 4.86 9.16
CA GLU A 82 31.58 6.24 8.95
C GLU A 82 31.55 7.02 10.26
N ALA A 83 31.00 6.45 11.34
CA ALA A 83 30.92 7.09 12.65
C ALA A 83 32.29 7.36 13.30
N GLU A 84 33.35 6.64 12.91
CA GLU A 84 34.74 6.96 13.33
C GLU A 84 35.21 8.35 12.87
N LYS A 85 34.57 8.94 11.86
CA LYS A 85 34.85 10.29 11.38
C LYS A 85 34.15 11.38 12.20
N PHE A 86 33.15 11.03 13.00
CA PHE A 86 32.38 11.98 13.80
C PHE A 86 33.27 12.70 14.83
N LYS A 87 33.03 14.01 15.01
CA LYS A 87 33.79 14.87 15.92
C LYS A 87 32.85 15.68 16.82
N PRO A 88 33.10 15.75 18.14
CA PRO A 88 34.12 14.99 18.89
C PRO A 88 33.86 13.47 18.88
N ALA A 89 34.86 12.67 19.21
CA ALA A 89 34.74 11.20 19.12
C ALA A 89 33.66 10.68 20.07
N LEU A 90 32.79 9.80 19.55
CA LEU A 90 31.76 9.13 20.34
C LEU A 90 32.39 8.20 21.39
N GLN A 91 31.63 7.91 22.43
CA GLN A 91 31.92 6.85 23.40
C GLN A 91 31.11 5.59 23.10
N SER A 92 29.89 5.73 22.56
CA SER A 92 29.08 4.61 22.07
C SER A 92 28.34 4.97 20.77
N LEU A 93 28.16 3.99 19.90
CA LEU A 93 27.31 4.06 18.71
C LEU A 93 26.17 3.05 18.86
N PHE A 94 24.94 3.50 18.65
CA PHE A 94 23.76 2.65 18.58
C PHE A 94 23.29 2.56 17.13
N ILE A 95 23.03 1.35 16.65
CA ILE A 95 22.41 1.13 15.34
C ILE A 95 20.95 0.75 15.60
N ALA A 96 20.03 1.66 15.29
CA ALA A 96 18.59 1.48 15.46
C ALA A 96 17.96 0.97 14.16
N THR A 97 17.06 -0.02 14.24
CA THR A 97 16.43 -0.60 13.05
C THR A 97 14.97 -0.97 13.24
N THR A 98 14.18 -0.85 12.16
CA THR A 98 12.79 -1.37 12.09
C THR A 98 12.73 -2.90 11.90
N ALA A 99 13.86 -3.59 11.75
CA ALA A 99 13.92 -5.03 11.67
C ALA A 99 13.53 -5.69 13.01
N ASP A 100 13.08 -6.95 12.94
CA ASP A 100 12.79 -7.76 14.12
C ASP A 100 14.08 -8.25 14.78
N THR A 101 14.03 -8.55 16.08
CA THR A 101 15.18 -8.99 16.87
C THR A 101 15.87 -10.23 16.28
N ASP A 102 17.18 -10.12 16.05
CA ASP A 102 18.03 -11.22 15.58
C ASP A 102 19.11 -11.59 16.63
N LYS A 103 18.94 -12.76 17.26
CA LYS A 103 19.87 -13.30 18.26
C LYS A 103 21.31 -13.45 17.75
N THR A 104 21.48 -13.82 16.49
CA THR A 104 22.79 -14.08 15.87
C THR A 104 23.52 -12.77 15.68
N LEU A 105 22.81 -11.73 15.25
CA LEU A 105 23.38 -10.41 15.10
C LEU A 105 23.66 -9.75 16.45
N GLN A 106 22.76 -9.87 17.43
CA GLN A 106 23.01 -9.39 18.80
C GLN A 106 24.28 -10.00 19.40
N ALA A 107 24.49 -11.31 19.25
CA ALA A 107 25.70 -11.97 19.71
C ALA A 107 26.96 -11.40 19.02
N HIS A 108 26.90 -11.22 17.69
CA HIS A 108 27.99 -10.65 16.92
C HIS A 108 28.35 -9.22 17.36
N VAL A 109 27.35 -8.33 17.45
CA VAL A 109 27.54 -6.93 17.86
C VAL A 109 28.11 -6.85 19.28
N ARG A 110 27.64 -7.69 20.20
CA ARG A 110 28.16 -7.75 21.58
C ARG A 110 29.64 -8.11 21.63
N THR A 111 30.06 -9.15 20.90
CA THR A 111 31.48 -9.53 20.81
C THR A 111 32.32 -8.42 20.17
N LEU A 112 31.81 -7.79 19.11
CA LEU A 112 32.46 -6.66 18.44
C LEU A 112 32.64 -5.48 19.40
N SER A 113 31.61 -5.14 20.19
CA SER A 113 31.61 -4.05 21.15
C SER A 113 32.69 -4.24 22.22
N VAL A 114 32.80 -5.45 22.77
CA VAL A 114 33.86 -5.81 23.74
C VAL A 114 35.26 -5.65 23.13
N ALA A 115 35.46 -6.13 21.90
CA ALA A 115 36.73 -5.99 21.21
C ALA A 115 37.10 -4.52 20.95
N ARG A 116 36.12 -3.68 20.58
CA ARG A 116 36.33 -2.24 20.38
C ARG A 116 36.67 -1.51 21.68
N ALA A 117 35.99 -1.83 22.76
CA ALA A 117 36.29 -1.27 24.09
C ALA A 117 37.73 -1.60 24.53
N ALA A 118 38.18 -2.85 24.34
CA ALA A 118 39.56 -3.26 24.61
C ALA A 118 40.58 -2.47 23.77
N ALA A 119 40.21 -2.12 22.53
CA ALA A 119 41.00 -1.27 21.65
C ALA A 119 40.86 0.24 21.93
N ARG A 120 40.20 0.65 23.03
CA ARG A 120 39.92 2.06 23.38
C ARG A 120 39.15 2.83 22.29
N LYS A 121 38.33 2.13 21.52
CA LYS A 121 37.36 2.71 20.57
C LYS A 121 35.97 2.76 21.20
N PHE A 122 35.05 3.52 20.57
CA PHE A 122 33.66 3.53 21.00
C PHE A 122 33.02 2.14 20.93
N THR A 123 32.16 1.84 21.90
CA THR A 123 31.33 0.63 21.93
C THR A 123 30.21 0.70 20.92
N VAL A 124 29.68 -0.45 20.51
CA VAL A 124 28.60 -0.52 19.52
C VAL A 124 27.48 -1.39 20.06
N ASP A 125 26.24 -0.92 19.93
CA ASP A 125 25.04 -1.67 20.27
C ASP A 125 24.03 -1.61 19.13
N ILE A 126 23.13 -2.60 19.10
CA ILE A 126 22.04 -2.67 18.13
C ILE A 126 20.69 -2.65 18.86
N VAL A 127 19.76 -1.84 18.35
CA VAL A 127 18.45 -1.61 18.93
C VAL A 127 17.39 -1.93 17.87
N PHE A 128 16.64 -3.00 18.10
CA PHE A 128 15.58 -3.46 17.20
C PHE A 128 14.25 -2.78 17.50
N TRP A 129 13.27 -2.99 16.61
CA TRP A 129 11.98 -2.32 16.68
C TRP A 129 11.28 -2.53 18.03
N ASP A 130 11.24 -3.75 18.54
CA ASP A 130 10.61 -4.10 19.81
C ASP A 130 11.19 -3.31 21.01
N ALA A 131 12.50 -3.09 21.03
CA ALA A 131 13.15 -2.28 22.05
C ALA A 131 12.81 -0.79 21.89
N ILE A 132 12.77 -0.28 20.64
CA ILE A 132 12.38 1.11 20.34
C ILE A 132 10.95 1.39 20.81
N GLU A 133 10.03 0.48 20.49
CA GLU A 133 8.62 0.50 20.94
C GLU A 133 8.53 0.52 22.46
N HIS A 134 9.25 -0.38 23.13
CA HIS A 134 9.26 -0.50 24.57
C HIS A 134 9.78 0.76 25.25
N ASP A 135 10.90 1.32 24.80
CA ASP A 135 11.43 2.56 25.35
C ASP A 135 10.46 3.72 25.17
N LEU A 136 9.90 3.86 23.96
CA LEU A 136 8.95 4.93 23.65
C LEU A 136 7.72 4.86 24.57
N SER A 137 7.23 3.64 24.84
CA SER A 137 6.07 3.40 25.73
C SER A 137 6.26 3.91 27.17
N GLY A 138 7.51 4.17 27.58
CA GLY A 138 7.87 4.73 28.88
C GLY A 138 7.45 6.19 29.09
N ASP A 139 7.15 6.93 28.02
CA ASP A 139 6.65 8.31 28.09
C ASP A 139 5.41 8.50 27.23
N ARG A 140 4.27 8.66 27.90
CA ARG A 140 2.96 8.90 27.28
C ARG A 140 2.96 10.09 26.31
N GLY A 141 3.69 11.17 26.61
CA GLY A 141 3.75 12.35 25.75
C GLY A 141 4.51 12.07 24.45
N GLU A 142 5.60 11.31 24.53
CA GLU A 142 6.39 10.92 23.37
C GLU A 142 5.66 9.91 22.48
N VAL A 143 4.96 8.93 23.07
CA VAL A 143 4.09 8.06 22.26
C VAL A 143 2.95 8.88 21.63
N ALA A 144 2.36 9.84 22.34
CA ALA A 144 1.31 10.68 21.79
C ALA A 144 1.80 11.55 20.63
N LYS A 145 3.06 11.98 20.62
CA LYS A 145 3.64 12.77 19.53
C LYS A 145 3.61 12.01 18.19
N HIS A 146 3.98 10.72 18.22
CA HIS A 146 4.13 9.88 17.01
C HIS A 146 2.89 9.06 16.70
N TYR A 147 2.16 8.66 17.74
CA TYR A 147 1.01 7.80 17.64
C TYR A 147 -0.19 8.43 18.36
N GLN A 148 -0.55 9.63 17.93
CA GLN A 148 -1.69 10.42 18.45
C GLN A 148 -2.98 9.59 18.56
N GLN A 149 -3.18 8.64 17.64
CA GLN A 149 -4.32 7.73 17.60
C GLN A 149 -4.48 6.86 18.86
N PHE A 150 -3.45 6.72 19.71
CA PHE A 150 -3.54 5.98 20.97
C PHE A 150 -3.87 6.85 22.20
N PHE A 151 -3.81 8.19 22.11
CA PHE A 151 -3.90 9.09 23.27
C PHE A 151 -4.98 10.14 23.19
N HIS A 152 -5.39 10.48 21.99
CA HIS A 152 -6.63 11.20 21.80
C HIS A 152 -7.76 10.17 21.85
N PRO A 153 -8.58 10.11 22.92
CA PRO A 153 -9.98 9.90 22.63
C PRO A 153 -10.37 11.08 21.73
N SER A 154 -10.90 10.82 20.54
CA SER A 154 -11.65 11.87 19.85
C SER A 154 -12.57 12.59 20.87
N PRO A 155 -12.76 13.92 20.78
CA PRO A 155 -13.58 14.64 21.75
C PRO A 155 -14.91 13.91 21.92
N VAL A 156 -15.29 13.70 23.19
CA VAL A 156 -16.45 12.91 23.66
C VAL A 156 -17.48 12.71 22.55
N PRO A 157 -17.71 11.47 22.05
CA PRO A 157 -18.96 11.20 21.39
C PRO A 157 -20.04 11.26 22.48
N THR A 158 -20.82 12.33 22.49
CA THR A 158 -22.27 12.22 22.72
C THR A 158 -22.70 10.90 22.09
N PRO A 159 -23.35 9.95 22.79
CA PRO A 159 -23.42 8.54 22.38
C PRO A 159 -23.59 8.41 20.86
N THR A 160 -22.48 8.17 20.16
CA THR A 160 -22.42 8.02 18.69
C THR A 160 -21.66 6.74 18.42
N PRO A 161 -22.15 5.97 17.45
CA PRO A 161 -22.42 4.56 17.65
C PRO A 161 -21.19 3.73 17.27
N LEU A 162 -21.26 2.41 17.43
CA LEU A 162 -20.40 1.38 16.79
C LEU A 162 -20.07 1.60 15.29
N VAL A 163 -20.66 2.61 14.67
CA VAL A 163 -20.61 3.00 13.26
C VAL A 163 -19.24 3.55 12.84
N SER A 164 -18.51 4.37 13.63
CA SER A 164 -17.27 5.01 13.13
C SER A 164 -16.06 4.06 13.00
N SER A 165 -15.86 3.14 13.94
CA SER A 165 -14.84 2.08 13.84
C SER A 165 -15.19 1.06 12.74
N SER A 166 -16.49 0.78 12.58
CA SER A 166 -16.99 -0.03 11.46
C SER A 166 -16.73 0.66 10.13
N ILE A 167 -16.96 1.97 9.99
CA ILE A 167 -16.73 2.74 8.76
C ILE A 167 -15.26 2.65 8.31
N SER A 168 -14.29 2.79 9.21
CA SER A 168 -12.87 2.67 8.85
C SER A 168 -12.47 1.25 8.43
N LEU A 169 -13.02 0.22 9.09
CA LEU A 169 -12.82 -1.18 8.70
C LEU A 169 -13.50 -1.51 7.37
N HIS A 170 -14.72 -1.01 7.18
CA HIS A 170 -15.51 -1.13 5.97
C HIS A 170 -14.76 -0.52 4.78
N ARG A 171 -14.22 0.70 4.92
CA ARG A 171 -13.41 1.33 3.86
C ARG A 171 -12.17 0.51 3.53
N ALA A 172 -11.43 0.03 4.53
CA ALA A 172 -10.24 -0.80 4.30
C ALA A 172 -10.61 -2.11 3.56
N ARG A 173 -11.76 -2.70 3.90
CA ARG A 173 -12.28 -3.90 3.26
C ARG A 173 -12.78 -3.64 1.84
N ASP A 174 -13.42 -2.50 1.61
CA ASP A 174 -13.84 -2.03 0.29
C ASP A 174 -12.63 -1.84 -0.62
N ILE A 175 -11.58 -1.18 -0.14
CA ILE A 175 -10.32 -1.02 -0.89
C ILE A 175 -9.73 -2.38 -1.24
N GLN A 176 -9.57 -3.29 -0.27
CA GLN A 176 -9.00 -4.61 -0.50
C GLN A 176 -9.80 -5.41 -1.56
N ASN A 177 -11.13 -5.44 -1.41
CA ASN A 177 -12.00 -6.20 -2.30
C ASN A 177 -12.03 -5.58 -3.70
N LEU A 178 -12.12 -4.25 -3.78
CA LEU A 178 -12.14 -3.53 -5.04
C LEU A 178 -10.82 -3.66 -5.79
N THR A 179 -9.67 -3.48 -5.14
CA THR A 179 -8.35 -3.69 -5.77
C THR A 179 -8.21 -5.10 -6.33
N ARG A 180 -8.71 -6.12 -5.61
CA ARG A 180 -8.67 -7.52 -6.09
C ARG A 180 -9.50 -7.71 -7.35
N LEU A 181 -10.71 -7.13 -7.40
CA LEU A 181 -11.57 -7.18 -8.58
C LEU A 181 -10.98 -6.40 -9.76
N LEU A 182 -10.50 -5.19 -9.53
CA LEU A 182 -9.94 -4.36 -10.61
C LEU A 182 -8.64 -4.96 -11.17
N SER A 183 -7.89 -5.73 -10.36
CA SER A 183 -6.69 -6.43 -10.82
C SER A 183 -6.97 -7.58 -11.81
N ILE A 184 -8.23 -7.93 -12.05
CA ILE A 184 -8.63 -8.91 -13.07
C ILE A 184 -9.32 -8.28 -14.30
N ILE A 185 -9.40 -6.94 -14.34
CA ILE A 185 -10.05 -6.15 -15.39
C ILE A 185 -9.03 -5.19 -16.00
N ASP A 186 -8.72 -5.34 -17.29
CA ASP A 186 -7.89 -4.37 -18.00
C ASP A 186 -8.77 -3.24 -18.54
N ILE A 187 -9.09 -2.29 -17.66
CA ILE A 187 -9.96 -1.13 -17.95
C ILE A 187 -9.42 -0.31 -19.12
N ASP A 188 -8.10 -0.12 -19.18
CA ASP A 188 -7.47 0.63 -20.28
C ASP A 188 -7.68 -0.03 -21.64
N ALA A 189 -7.77 -1.36 -21.67
CA ALA A 189 -7.93 -2.11 -22.92
C ALA A 189 -9.40 -2.24 -23.37
N THR A 190 -10.39 -1.92 -22.53
CA THR A 190 -11.81 -2.03 -22.93
C THR A 190 -12.13 -1.14 -24.12
N HIS A 191 -11.53 0.05 -24.19
CA HIS A 191 -11.66 0.93 -25.36
C HIS A 191 -11.12 0.30 -26.64
N HIS A 192 -10.02 -0.46 -26.55
CA HIS A 192 -9.48 -1.18 -27.72
C HIS A 192 -10.39 -2.33 -28.15
N TYR A 193 -10.96 -3.08 -27.20
CA TYR A 193 -11.79 -4.23 -27.52
C TYR A 193 -13.13 -3.86 -28.19
N LEU A 194 -13.64 -2.66 -27.90
CA LEU A 194 -14.93 -2.17 -28.40
C LEU A 194 -14.79 -0.97 -29.35
N GLN A 195 -13.56 -0.61 -29.77
CA GLN A 195 -13.29 0.58 -30.59
C GLN A 195 -14.19 0.70 -31.84
N TYR A 196 -14.58 -0.44 -32.40
CA TYR A 196 -15.41 -0.54 -33.59
C TYR A 196 -16.71 -1.31 -33.37
N ALA A 197 -17.14 -1.45 -32.12
CA ALA A 197 -18.44 -2.04 -31.81
C ALA A 197 -19.57 -1.17 -32.42
N PRO A 198 -20.70 -1.77 -32.84
CA PRO A 198 -21.01 -3.20 -32.89
C PRO A 198 -20.28 -3.98 -34.00
N LYS A 199 -19.77 -3.30 -35.04
CA LYS A 199 -19.25 -3.92 -36.26
C LYS A 199 -18.13 -4.94 -35.99
N TYR A 200 -17.17 -4.59 -35.13
CA TYR A 200 -16.11 -5.48 -34.69
C TYR A 200 -15.95 -5.43 -33.17
N VAL A 201 -15.85 -6.62 -32.55
CA VAL A 201 -15.63 -6.77 -31.12
C VAL A 201 -14.51 -7.78 -30.88
N ASP A 202 -13.54 -7.45 -30.04
CA ASP A 202 -12.51 -8.42 -29.64
C ASP A 202 -13.05 -9.41 -28.58
N ILE A 203 -12.81 -10.71 -28.77
CA ILE A 203 -13.22 -11.80 -27.86
C ILE A 203 -12.65 -11.57 -26.45
N LYS A 204 -11.51 -10.90 -26.31
CA LYS A 204 -10.94 -10.56 -24.99
C LYS A 204 -11.93 -9.81 -24.12
N PHE A 205 -12.79 -8.96 -24.68
CA PHE A 205 -13.89 -8.32 -23.94
C PHE A 205 -14.81 -9.34 -23.26
N LEU A 206 -15.11 -10.44 -23.95
CA LEU A 206 -15.94 -11.52 -23.45
C LEU A 206 -15.19 -12.40 -22.44
N ASP A 207 -13.87 -12.55 -22.58
CA ASP A 207 -13.05 -13.38 -21.67
C ASP A 207 -13.03 -12.81 -20.24
N HIS A 208 -13.11 -11.48 -20.09
CA HIS A 208 -13.22 -10.84 -18.78
C HIS A 208 -14.51 -11.19 -18.02
N THR A 209 -15.59 -11.57 -18.71
CA THR A 209 -16.91 -11.75 -18.07
C THR A 209 -16.93 -12.89 -17.03
N ARG A 210 -16.23 -14.01 -17.30
CA ARG A 210 -16.25 -15.17 -16.39
C ARG A 210 -15.48 -14.89 -15.10
N PRO A 211 -14.23 -14.38 -15.13
CA PRO A 211 -13.50 -14.03 -13.91
C PRO A 211 -14.22 -12.95 -13.09
N ILE A 212 -14.80 -11.94 -13.75
CA ILE A 212 -15.59 -10.89 -13.09
C ILE A 212 -16.79 -11.51 -12.36
N ALA A 213 -17.62 -12.30 -13.07
CA ALA A 213 -18.79 -12.93 -12.46
C ALA A 213 -18.42 -13.85 -11.29
N SER A 214 -17.31 -14.60 -11.41
CA SER A 214 -16.79 -15.44 -10.33
C SER A 214 -16.31 -14.64 -9.13
N ALA A 215 -15.69 -13.47 -9.34
CA ALA A 215 -15.23 -12.61 -8.27
C ALA A 215 -16.41 -11.94 -7.54
N MET A 216 -17.37 -11.42 -8.31
CA MET A 216 -18.59 -10.77 -7.79
C MET A 216 -19.50 -11.74 -7.04
N GLY A 217 -19.59 -13.00 -7.50
CA GLY A 217 -20.38 -14.05 -6.86
C GLY A 217 -19.71 -14.74 -5.67
N SER A 218 -18.48 -14.36 -5.32
CA SER A 218 -17.77 -14.97 -4.19
C SER A 218 -18.38 -14.55 -2.85
N ASN A 219 -18.59 -15.50 -1.94
CA ASN A 219 -19.02 -15.23 -0.56
C ASN A 219 -18.07 -14.32 0.23
N THR A 220 -16.84 -14.12 -0.26
CA THR A 220 -15.84 -13.24 0.37
C THR A 220 -15.85 -11.82 -0.20
N PHE A 221 -16.51 -11.61 -1.34
CA PHE A 221 -16.59 -10.30 -1.98
C PHE A 221 -17.81 -9.54 -1.46
N GLY A 222 -17.58 -8.31 -1.00
CA GLY A 222 -18.63 -7.45 -0.49
C GLY A 222 -18.11 -6.03 -0.36
N LEU A 223 -19.01 -5.08 -0.63
CA LEU A 223 -18.74 -3.66 -0.47
C LEU A 223 -19.71 -3.06 0.53
N TYR A 224 -19.18 -2.23 1.42
CA TYR A 224 -19.91 -1.54 2.47
C TYR A 224 -20.35 -0.14 2.04
N ASP A 225 -19.55 0.55 1.22
CA ASP A 225 -19.98 1.77 0.55
C ASP A 225 -21.10 1.46 -0.45
N ALA A 226 -22.31 1.96 -0.14
CA ALA A 226 -23.50 1.74 -0.94
C ALA A 226 -23.41 2.40 -2.33
N GLN A 227 -22.79 3.59 -2.43
CA GLN A 227 -22.65 4.28 -3.70
C GLN A 227 -21.66 3.53 -4.60
N LEU A 228 -20.52 3.11 -4.04
CA LEU A 228 -19.56 2.28 -4.75
C LEU A 228 -20.19 0.97 -5.25
N LYS A 229 -20.97 0.31 -4.38
CA LYS A 229 -21.66 -0.94 -4.71
C LYS A 229 -22.66 -0.76 -5.86
N ILE A 230 -23.46 0.30 -5.85
CA ILE A 230 -24.44 0.60 -6.91
C ILE A 230 -23.71 0.77 -8.24
N HIS A 231 -22.76 1.71 -8.33
CA HIS A 231 -22.10 2.03 -9.60
C HIS A 231 -21.24 0.88 -10.14
N LEU A 232 -20.59 0.10 -9.25
CA LEU A 232 -19.90 -1.11 -9.66
C LEU A 232 -20.89 -2.13 -10.24
N SER A 233 -22.03 -2.34 -9.57
CA SER A 233 -23.02 -3.31 -10.03
C SER A 233 -23.63 -2.89 -11.36
N GLU A 234 -24.01 -1.61 -11.52
CA GLU A 234 -24.52 -1.08 -12.79
C GLU A 234 -23.53 -1.29 -13.94
N TRP A 235 -22.26 -0.97 -13.73
CA TRP A 235 -21.23 -1.16 -14.76
C TRP A 235 -21.01 -2.64 -15.09
N ILE A 236 -20.91 -3.52 -14.09
CA ILE A 236 -20.71 -4.96 -14.32
C ILE A 236 -21.96 -5.59 -14.95
N ASP A 237 -23.17 -5.23 -14.51
CA ASP A 237 -24.43 -5.72 -15.08
C ASP A 237 -24.55 -5.30 -16.54
N GLN A 238 -24.18 -4.06 -16.87
CA GLN A 238 -24.13 -3.61 -18.26
C GLN A 238 -23.06 -4.35 -19.07
N TRP A 239 -21.90 -4.66 -18.49
CA TRP A 239 -20.90 -5.51 -19.12
C TRP A 239 -21.48 -6.91 -19.43
N MET A 240 -22.15 -7.54 -18.47
CA MET A 240 -22.79 -8.85 -18.65
C MET A 240 -23.92 -8.80 -19.68
N HIS A 241 -24.70 -7.71 -19.70
CA HIS A 241 -25.76 -7.49 -20.67
C HIS A 241 -25.20 -7.38 -22.09
N LEU A 242 -24.22 -6.49 -22.31
CA LEU A 242 -23.56 -6.31 -23.59
C LEU A 242 -22.90 -7.61 -24.07
N ALA A 243 -22.17 -8.29 -23.20
CA ALA A 243 -21.59 -9.60 -23.52
C ALA A 243 -22.66 -10.66 -23.83
N GLY A 244 -23.82 -10.58 -23.18
CA GLY A 244 -25.00 -11.39 -23.46
C GLY A 244 -25.55 -11.13 -24.86
N LEU A 245 -25.71 -9.88 -25.27
CA LEU A 245 -26.11 -9.51 -26.63
C LEU A 245 -25.13 -10.05 -27.68
N ILE A 246 -23.82 -9.87 -27.45
CA ILE A 246 -22.78 -10.37 -28.37
C ILE A 246 -22.78 -11.90 -28.46
N ARG A 247 -23.01 -12.63 -27.35
CA ARG A 247 -23.02 -14.12 -27.32
C ARG A 247 -24.32 -14.74 -27.80
N SER A 248 -25.45 -14.09 -27.53
CA SER A 248 -26.79 -14.63 -27.82
C SER A 248 -27.19 -14.44 -29.27
N THR A 249 -26.59 -13.45 -29.95
CA THR A 249 -26.87 -13.21 -31.35
C THR A 249 -26.12 -14.22 -32.23
N GLN A 250 -26.82 -14.86 -33.16
CA GLN A 250 -26.15 -15.52 -34.30
C GLN A 250 -25.56 -14.49 -35.27
N ALA A 251 -25.57 -13.20 -34.92
CA ALA A 251 -25.16 -12.09 -35.75
C ALA A 251 -23.64 -11.91 -35.84
N TYR A 252 -22.83 -12.60 -35.03
CA TYR A 252 -21.37 -12.51 -35.12
C TYR A 252 -20.74 -13.77 -35.74
N ASP A 253 -19.76 -13.55 -36.62
CA ASP A 253 -18.82 -14.57 -37.07
C ASP A 253 -17.42 -14.27 -36.54
N LEU A 254 -16.69 -15.29 -36.11
CA LEU A 254 -15.27 -15.18 -35.78
C LEU A 254 -14.45 -15.02 -37.06
N ILE A 255 -13.64 -13.97 -37.15
CA ILE A 255 -12.69 -13.81 -38.24
C ILE A 255 -11.62 -14.91 -38.13
N PRO A 256 -11.41 -15.73 -39.19
CA PRO A 256 -10.43 -16.81 -39.14
C PRO A 256 -9.02 -16.32 -38.79
N GLY A 257 -8.39 -16.97 -37.81
CA GLY A 257 -7.01 -16.69 -37.40
C GLY A 257 -6.83 -15.49 -36.46
N GLY A 258 -7.91 -14.89 -35.95
CA GLY A 258 -7.85 -13.76 -35.01
C GLY A 258 -8.72 -13.92 -33.77
N SER A 259 -8.74 -12.87 -32.94
CA SER A 259 -9.60 -12.72 -31.75
C SER A 259 -10.83 -11.85 -32.01
N THR A 260 -11.09 -11.45 -33.26
CA THR A 260 -12.12 -10.45 -33.58
C THR A 260 -13.39 -11.11 -34.10
N LEU A 261 -14.51 -10.77 -33.47
CA LEU A 261 -15.86 -11.05 -33.94
C LEU A 261 -16.29 -9.95 -34.90
N ARG A 262 -16.93 -10.33 -36.01
CA ARG A 262 -17.51 -9.40 -37.00
C ARG A 262 -19.01 -9.58 -37.07
N PHE A 263 -19.76 -8.50 -36.95
CA PHE A 263 -21.21 -8.51 -37.15
C PHE A 263 -21.53 -8.85 -38.62
N LYS A 264 -22.50 -9.72 -38.86
CA LYS A 264 -22.93 -10.18 -40.18
C LYS A 264 -23.60 -9.03 -40.92
N MET A 265 -22.85 -8.43 -41.85
CA MET A 265 -23.34 -7.36 -42.73
C MET A 265 -22.90 -7.64 -44.17
N PRO A 266 -23.75 -8.24 -45.01
CA PRO A 266 -23.45 -8.45 -46.42
C PRO A 266 -23.25 -7.11 -47.14
N GLY A 267 -21.99 -6.78 -47.45
CA GLY A 267 -21.64 -5.54 -48.16
C GLY A 267 -21.78 -4.27 -47.32
N ASP A 268 -21.61 -4.35 -45.99
CA ASP A 268 -21.79 -3.25 -45.03
C ASP A 268 -23.23 -2.73 -44.89
N TYR A 269 -24.21 -3.46 -45.41
CA TYR A 269 -25.63 -3.17 -45.22
C TYR A 269 -26.31 -4.25 -44.39
N ILE A 270 -27.18 -3.83 -43.47
CA ILE A 270 -28.06 -4.71 -42.70
C ILE A 270 -29.38 -4.78 -43.47
N TRP A 271 -29.77 -5.98 -43.90
CA TRP A 271 -30.92 -6.19 -44.77
C TRP A 271 -32.19 -6.59 -44.03
N ASP A 272 -32.04 -7.24 -42.87
CA ASP A 272 -33.15 -7.70 -42.04
C ASP A 272 -33.44 -6.68 -40.91
N PRO A 273 -34.68 -6.18 -40.79
CA PRO A 273 -35.09 -5.33 -39.67
C PRO A 273 -34.77 -5.91 -38.29
N ALA A 274 -34.79 -7.25 -38.13
CA ALA A 274 -34.43 -7.89 -36.86
C ALA A 274 -32.92 -7.83 -36.58
N GLU A 275 -32.08 -7.91 -37.62
CA GLU A 275 -30.63 -7.72 -37.50
C GLU A 275 -30.29 -6.24 -37.22
N GLN A 276 -31.05 -5.30 -37.79
CA GLN A 276 -30.89 -3.87 -37.53
C GLN A 276 -31.21 -3.54 -36.07
N GLU A 277 -32.32 -4.08 -35.55
CA GLU A 277 -32.68 -3.94 -34.14
C GLU A 277 -31.59 -4.49 -33.22
N GLN A 278 -30.99 -5.63 -33.55
CA GLN A 278 -29.86 -6.19 -32.78
C GLN A 278 -28.61 -5.31 -32.84
N TYR A 279 -28.30 -4.73 -34.00
CA TYR A 279 -27.18 -3.82 -34.16
C TYR A 279 -27.36 -2.57 -33.29
N ASP A 280 -28.53 -1.94 -33.35
CA ASP A 280 -28.87 -0.75 -32.60
C ASP A 280 -28.83 -1.03 -31.08
N LEU A 281 -29.34 -2.19 -30.64
CA LEU A 281 -29.28 -2.62 -29.24
C LEU A 281 -27.84 -2.75 -28.72
N ILE A 282 -26.93 -3.31 -29.53
CA ILE A 282 -25.51 -3.43 -29.15
C ILE A 282 -24.85 -2.05 -29.15
N GLU A 283 -25.18 -1.18 -30.10
CA GLU A 283 -24.62 0.17 -30.19
C GLU A 283 -25.00 0.99 -28.96
N ASP A 284 -26.26 0.94 -28.55
CA ASP A 284 -26.75 1.62 -27.35
C ASP A 284 -26.15 1.01 -26.08
N ALA A 285 -26.03 -0.32 -26.03
CA ALA A 285 -25.42 -1.00 -24.89
C ALA A 285 -23.92 -0.71 -24.73
N ASP A 286 -23.18 -0.55 -25.83
CA ASP A 286 -21.76 -0.15 -25.85
C ASP A 286 -21.57 1.29 -25.33
N LYS A 287 -22.39 2.24 -25.81
CA LYS A 287 -22.37 3.63 -25.32
C LYS A 287 -22.64 3.68 -23.82
N GLU A 288 -23.64 2.93 -23.35
CA GLU A 288 -23.99 2.88 -21.93
C GLU A 288 -22.89 2.22 -21.10
N PHE A 289 -22.23 1.18 -21.63
CA PHE A 289 -21.07 0.55 -20.98
C PHE A 289 -19.96 1.57 -20.69
N PHE A 290 -19.54 2.37 -21.68
CA PHE A 290 -18.49 3.37 -21.47
C PHE A 290 -18.94 4.51 -20.56
N ARG A 291 -20.21 4.92 -20.64
CA ARG A 291 -20.78 5.91 -19.71
C ARG A 291 -20.65 5.43 -18.27
N LEU A 292 -21.06 4.20 -17.99
CA LEU A 292 -20.99 3.61 -16.65
C LEU A 292 -19.55 3.37 -16.20
N GLN A 293 -18.65 2.92 -17.10
CA GLN A 293 -17.22 2.79 -16.82
C GLN A 293 -16.63 4.12 -16.37
N GLN A 294 -16.95 5.21 -17.08
CA GLN A 294 -16.46 6.55 -16.74
C GLN A 294 -16.98 6.99 -15.37
N VAL A 295 -18.28 6.85 -15.11
CA VAL A 295 -18.90 7.20 -13.81
C VAL A 295 -18.24 6.43 -12.68
N PHE A 296 -18.05 5.12 -12.84
CA PHE A 296 -17.38 4.28 -11.84
C PHE A 296 -15.91 4.70 -11.63
N CYS A 297 -15.15 4.92 -12.71
CA CYS A 297 -13.75 5.33 -12.61
C CYS A 297 -13.59 6.69 -11.92
N ASP A 298 -14.47 7.65 -12.20
CA ASP A 298 -14.45 8.96 -11.56
C ASP A 298 -14.84 8.89 -10.08
N LEU A 299 -15.80 8.02 -9.73
CA LEU A 299 -16.13 7.72 -8.34
C LEU A 299 -14.91 7.15 -7.58
N VAL A 300 -14.19 6.20 -8.18
CA VAL A 300 -12.98 5.61 -7.55
C VAL A 300 -11.89 6.66 -7.41
N ARG A 301 -11.57 7.43 -8.46
CA ARG A 301 -10.54 8.49 -8.39
C ARG A 301 -10.88 9.56 -7.35
N GLY A 302 -12.15 9.93 -7.22
CA GLY A 302 -12.60 10.97 -6.29
C GLY A 302 -12.65 10.50 -4.83
N ASN A 303 -13.09 9.26 -4.60
CA ASN A 303 -13.42 8.79 -3.25
C ASN A 303 -12.47 7.72 -2.71
N TYR A 304 -11.59 7.14 -3.53
CA TYR A 304 -10.66 6.06 -3.20
C TYR A 304 -9.26 6.33 -3.78
N PRO A 305 -8.57 7.41 -3.35
CA PRO A 305 -7.20 7.73 -3.82
C PRO A 305 -6.18 6.63 -3.53
N GLU A 306 -6.49 5.70 -2.62
CA GLU A 306 -5.68 4.52 -2.32
C GLU A 306 -5.61 3.51 -3.47
N ILE A 307 -6.51 3.60 -4.46
CA ILE A 307 -6.59 2.69 -5.61
C ILE A 307 -6.04 3.37 -6.86
N ASP A 308 -4.91 2.88 -7.35
CA ASP A 308 -4.34 3.28 -8.64
C ASP A 308 -4.93 2.40 -9.75
N LEU A 309 -5.89 2.95 -10.50
CA LEU A 309 -6.57 2.27 -11.61
C LEU A 309 -5.58 1.81 -12.70
N SER A 310 -4.51 2.56 -12.95
CA SER A 310 -3.50 2.23 -13.96
C SER A 310 -2.71 1.00 -13.53
N GLN A 311 -2.36 0.90 -12.25
CA GLN A 311 -1.68 -0.28 -11.70
C GLN A 311 -2.57 -1.52 -11.71
N THR A 312 -3.87 -1.38 -11.37
CA THR A 312 -4.80 -2.51 -11.43
C THR A 312 -5.00 -3.01 -12.87
N SER A 313 -5.08 -2.10 -13.85
CA SER A 313 -5.16 -2.45 -15.27
C SER A 313 -3.90 -3.18 -15.74
N LEU A 314 -2.72 -2.70 -15.33
CA LEU A 314 -1.44 -3.34 -15.64
C LEU A 314 -1.32 -4.74 -15.00
N ALA A 315 -1.89 -4.94 -13.81
CA ALA A 315 -1.96 -6.25 -13.18
C ALA A 315 -2.86 -7.21 -13.98
N ALA A 316 -3.99 -6.73 -14.47
CA ALA A 316 -4.93 -7.52 -15.27
C ALA A 316 -4.33 -8.00 -16.60
N ARG A 317 -3.45 -7.20 -17.23
CA ARG A 317 -2.71 -7.60 -18.46
C ARG A 317 -1.82 -8.84 -18.31
N LYS A 318 -1.53 -9.27 -17.07
CA LYS A 318 -0.73 -10.48 -16.83
C LYS A 318 -1.60 -11.75 -16.83
N ILE A 319 -2.92 -11.60 -16.85
CA ILE A 319 -3.90 -12.70 -16.76
C ILE A 319 -4.36 -13.15 -18.14
N TYR A 320 -4.38 -12.25 -19.12
CA TYR A 320 -4.85 -12.45 -20.51
C TYR A 320 -3.73 -12.15 -21.51
#